data_AF-D1JDX5-F1
#
_entry.id   AF-D1JDX5-F1
#
_cell.length_a   1.000
_cell.length_b   1.000
_cell.length_c   1.000
_cell.angle_alpha   90.00
_cell.angle_beta   90.00
_cell.angle_gamma   90.00
#
_symmetry.space_group_name_H-M   'P 1'
#
loop_
_entity.id
_entity.type
_entity.pdbx_description
1 polymer ?
#
loop_
_entity_poly.entity_id
_entity_poly.type
_entity_poly.pdbx_seq_one_letter_code
_entity_poly.pdbx_strand_id
1 'polypeptide(L)' 'MPRLLKKIFLEKKDPVQVARETDHSPDAVGKYCQQFNKVKWCVENEMGKEEIRIVTGMKTHLIDKYLKIIDEHKAALPP' A
#
# COMPACT_ATOMS: atom_id res chain seq x y z
N MET A 1 0.34 -3.49 9.90
CA MET A 1 0.63 -2.92 8.56
C MET A 1 -0.44 -3.21 7.50
N PRO A 2 -0.73 -4.45 7.03
CA PRO A 2 -1.68 -4.63 5.90
C PRO A 2 -3.13 -4.20 6.24
N ARG A 3 -3.58 -4.37 7.49
CA ARG A 3 -4.90 -3.91 7.96
C ARG A 3 -5.10 -2.39 7.88
N LEU A 4 -4.03 -1.61 8.06
CA LEU A 4 -4.07 -0.14 8.01
C LEU A 4 -4.32 0.35 6.58
N LEU A 5 -3.59 -0.22 5.62
CA LEU A 5 -3.70 0.17 4.22
C LEU A 5 -5.05 -0.23 3.63
N LYS A 6 -5.62 -1.37 4.03
CA LYS A 6 -6.99 -1.74 3.63
C LYS A 6 -8.02 -0.72 4.10
N LYS A 7 -7.93 -0.26 5.36
CA LYS A 7 -8.81 0.80 5.90
C LYS A 7 -8.70 2.10 5.08
N ILE A 8 -7.49 2.48 4.70
CA ILE A 8 -7.26 3.74 3.97
C ILE A 8 -7.68 3.63 2.50
N PHE A 9 -7.26 2.58 1.80
CA PHE A 9 -7.42 2.47 0.34
C PHE A 9 -8.68 1.73 -0.10
N LEU A 10 -9.23 0.80 0.70
CA LEU A 10 -10.47 0.08 0.39
C LEU A 10 -11.68 0.73 1.09
N GLU A 11 -11.56 1.02 2.40
CA GLU A 11 -12.65 1.63 3.18
C GLU A 11 -12.67 3.17 3.08
N LYS A 12 -11.71 3.78 2.37
CA LYS A 12 -11.58 5.25 2.19
C LYS A 12 -11.54 6.03 3.51
N LYS A 13 -11.02 5.44 4.58
CA LYS A 13 -10.89 6.09 5.89
C LYS A 13 -9.75 7.10 5.92
N ASP A 14 -9.93 8.13 6.73
CA ASP A 14 -8.91 9.15 6.96
C ASP A 14 -7.63 8.55 7.60
N PRO A 15 -6.42 8.82 7.07
CA PRO A 15 -5.18 8.28 7.61
C PRO A 15 -4.91 8.64 9.08
N VAL A 16 -5.34 9.82 9.54
CA VAL A 16 -5.18 10.27 10.94
C VAL A 16 -6.12 9.49 11.85
N GLN A 17 -7.35 9.22 11.39
CA GLN A 17 -8.27 8.34 12.10
C GLN A 17 -7.73 6.91 12.20
N VAL A 18 -7.21 6.36 11.09
CA VAL A 18 -6.64 4.99 11.09
C VAL A 18 -5.40 4.91 11.98
N ALA A 19 -4.57 5.96 12.03
CA ALA A 19 -3.43 6.04 12.94
C ALA A 19 -3.88 5.83 14.40
N ARG A 20 -4.93 6.54 14.84
CA ARG A 20 -5.52 6.41 16.18
C ARG A 20 -6.13 5.03 16.42
N GLU A 21 -6.90 4.51 15.46
CA GLU A 21 -7.53 3.18 15.58
C GLU A 21 -6.54 2.02 15.64
N THR A 22 -5.35 2.21 15.08
CA THR A 22 -4.36 1.13 14.95
C THR A 22 -3.16 1.30 15.88
N ASP A 23 -3.17 2.31 16.75
CA ASP A 23 -2.06 2.64 17.66
C ASP A 23 -0.74 2.90 16.90
N HIS A 24 -0.82 3.62 15.78
CA HIS A 24 0.35 4.02 14.99
C HIS A 24 0.49 5.54 15.01
N SER A 25 1.73 6.03 14.86
CA SER A 25 1.95 7.45 14.64
C SER A 25 1.50 7.86 13.24
N PRO A 26 0.98 9.09 13.04
CA PRO A 26 0.64 9.60 11.72
C PRO A 26 1.80 9.56 10.73
N ASP A 27 3.04 9.74 11.19
CA ASP A 27 4.26 9.60 10.38
C ASP A 27 4.44 8.17 9.85
N ALA A 28 4.24 7.15 10.71
CA ALA A 28 4.30 5.76 10.29
C ALA A 28 3.22 5.42 9.25
N VAL A 29 2.00 5.94 9.44
CA VAL A 29 0.91 5.82 8.48
C VAL A 29 1.27 6.47 7.15
N GLY A 30 1.80 7.70 7.18
CA GLY A 30 2.26 8.42 6.00
C GLY A 30 3.32 7.66 5.22
N LYS A 31 4.32 7.09 5.90
CA LYS A 31 5.35 6.24 5.29
C LYS A 31 4.75 5.04 4.58
N TYR A 32 3.77 4.37 5.21
CA TYR A 32 3.10 3.23 4.60
C TYR A 32 2.28 3.60 3.37
N CYS A 33 1.62 4.76 3.38
CA CYS A 33 0.91 5.29 2.22
C CYS A 33 1.88 5.63 1.07
N GLN A 34 3.01 6.28 1.37
CA GLN A 34 4.02 6.58 0.36
C GLN A 34 4.61 5.31 -0.27
N GLN A 35 4.93 4.30 0.55
CA GLN A 35 5.40 3.00 0.08
C GLN A 35 4.35 2.28 -0.78
N PHE A 36 3.07 2.30 -0.37
CA PHE A 36 1.97 1.76 -1.15
C PHE A 36 1.88 2.43 -2.53
N ASN A 37 1.88 3.78 -2.56
CA ASN A 37 1.78 4.55 -3.80
C ASN A 37 2.96 4.30 -4.74
N LYS A 38 4.18 4.13 -4.21
CA LYS A 38 5.34 3.75 -5.03
C LYS A 38 5.15 2.38 -5.69
N VAL A 39 4.70 1.37 -4.94
CA VAL A 39 4.44 0.03 -5.52
C VAL A 39 3.31 0.09 -6.54
N LYS A 40 2.24 0.82 -6.24
CA LYS A 40 1.11 1.02 -7.16
C LYS A 40 1.58 1.63 -8.47
N TRP A 41 2.36 2.71 -8.41
CA TRP A 41 2.93 3.36 -9.59
C TRP A 41 3.79 2.40 -10.41
N CYS A 42 4.63 1.58 -9.76
CA CYS A 42 5.42 0.58 -10.49
C CYS A 42 4.53 -0.46 -11.21
N VAL A 43 3.46 -0.93 -10.56
CA VAL A 43 2.49 -1.85 -11.18
C VAL A 43 1.74 -1.20 -12.34
N GLU A 44 1.41 0.10 -12.24
CA GLU A 44 0.78 0.88 -13.31
C GLU A 44 1.73 1.10 -14.50
N ASN A 45 3.05 1.03 -14.28
CA ASN A 45 4.08 1.06 -15.32
C ASN A 45 4.54 -0.35 -15.73
N GLU A 46 3.70 -1.38 -15.48
CA GLU A 46 3.94 -2.77 -15.91
C GLU A 46 5.25 -3.39 -15.36
N MET A 47 5.82 -2.83 -14.30
CA MET A 47 7.07 -3.31 -13.71
C MET A 47 6.89 -4.67 -13.05
N GLY A 48 7.85 -5.57 -13.28
CA GLY A 48 7.90 -6.87 -12.63
C GLY A 48 8.24 -6.78 -11.13
N LYS A 49 7.89 -7.80 -10.35
CA LYS A 49 8.16 -7.87 -8.90
C LYS A 49 9.63 -7.63 -8.54
N GLU A 50 10.55 -8.09 -9.39
CA GLU A 50 11.99 -7.91 -9.21
C GLU A 50 12.43 -6.46 -9.45
N GLU A 51 11.88 -5.79 -10.45
CA GLU A 51 12.13 -4.36 -10.69
C GLU A 51 11.56 -3.50 -9.57
N ILE A 52 10.35 -3.82 -9.09
CA ILE A 52 9.74 -3.17 -7.93
C ILE A 52 10.68 -3.29 -6.72
N ARG A 53 11.30 -4.46 -6.50
CA ARG A 53 12.28 -4.66 -5.42
C ARG A 53 13.48 -3.72 -5.56
N ILE A 54 14.01 -3.59 -6.76
CA ILE A 54 15.17 -2.73 -7.05
C ILE A 54 14.81 -1.25 -6.86
N VAL A 55 13.71 -0.78 -7.47
CA VAL A 55 13.27 0.63 -7.45
C VAL A 55 12.85 1.07 -6.05
N THR A 56 12.17 0.21 -5.31
CA THR A 56 11.64 0.56 -3.98
C THR A 56 12.62 0.27 -2.84
N GLY A 57 13.63 -0.58 -3.06
CA GLY A 57 14.54 -1.07 -2.03
C GLY A 57 13.84 -1.92 -0.94
N MET A 58 12.58 -2.33 -1.16
CA MET A 58 11.79 -3.04 -0.16
C MET A 58 12.04 -4.55 -0.18
N LYS A 59 11.85 -5.19 0.97
CA LYS A 59 11.92 -6.65 1.07
C LYS A 59 10.76 -7.28 0.27
N THR A 60 11.04 -8.40 -0.40
CA THR A 60 10.09 -9.11 -1.26
C THR A 60 8.76 -9.44 -0.56
N HIS A 61 8.82 -9.87 0.70
CA HIS A 61 7.60 -10.19 1.47
C HIS A 61 6.71 -8.96 1.74
N LEU A 62 7.29 -7.75 1.73
CA LEU A 62 6.55 -6.51 1.96
C LEU A 62 5.87 -6.08 0.66
N ILE A 63 6.61 -6.17 -0.45
CA ILE A 63 6.07 -5.96 -1.80
C ILE A 63 4.89 -6.89 -2.06
N ASP A 64 5.00 -8.16 -1.67
CA ASP A 64 3.92 -9.14 -1.81
C ASP A 64 2.62 -8.72 -1.10
N LYS A 65 2.74 -8.22 0.14
CA LYS A 65 1.61 -7.67 0.90
C LYS A 65 1.00 -6.46 0.22
N TYR A 66 1.82 -5.58 -0.36
CA TYR A 66 1.35 -4.41 -1.09
C TYR A 66 0.62 -4.78 -2.38
N LEU A 67 1.19 -5.68 -3.17
CA LEU A 67 0.59 -6.18 -4.41
C LEU A 67 -0.78 -6.79 -4.16
N LYS A 68 -0.93 -7.58 -3.09
CA LYS A 68 -2.23 -8.17 -2.72
C LYS A 68 -3.29 -7.10 -2.43
N ILE A 69 -2.93 -6.01 -1.75
CA ILE A 69 -3.87 -4.92 -1.45
C ILE A 69 -4.19 -4.12 -2.72
N ILE A 70 -3.22 -3.93 -3.62
CA ILE A 70 -3.43 -3.26 -4.92
C ILE A 70 -4.38 -4.09 -5.81
N ASP A 71 -4.21 -5.41 -5.84
CA ASP A 71 -5.08 -6.33 -6.57
C ASP A 71 -6.53 -6.25 -6.04
N GLU A 72 -6.70 -6.35 -4.71
CA GLU A 72 -8.00 -6.16 -4.05
C GLU A 72 -8.62 -4.77 -4.34
N HIS A 73 -7.79 -3.72 -4.43
CA HIS A 73 -8.24 -2.36 -4.74
C HIS A 73 -8.67 -2.20 -6.20
N LYS A 74 -7.94 -2.82 -7.15
CA LYS A 74 -8.32 -2.85 -8.57
C LYS A 74 -9.62 -3.63 -8.77
N ALA A 75 -9.78 -4.77 -8.11
CA ALA A 75 -11.01 -5.56 -8.18
C ALA A 75 -12.25 -4.85 -7.59
N ALA A 76 -12.04 -3.93 -6.63
CA ALA A 76 -13.10 -3.16 -6.00
C ALA A 76 -13.51 -1.90 -6.79
N LEU A 77 -12.75 -1.51 -7.83
CA LEU A 77 -13.11 -0.43 -8.74
C LEU A 77 -13.86 -1.01 -9.94
N PRO A 78 -15.05 -0.49 -10.31
CA PRO A 78 -15.70 -0.89 -11.56
C PRO A 78 -14.81 -0.51 -12.77
N PRO A 79 -14.91 -1.26 -13.88
CA PRO A 79 -14.14 -1.00 -15.11
C PRO A 79 -14.42 0.37 -15.72
#